data_AF-A0A1I6D4B5-F1
#
_entry.id   AF-A0A1I6D4B5-F1
#
_cell.length_a   1.000
_cell.length_b   1.000
_cell.length_c   1.000
_cell.angle_alpha   90.00
_cell.angle_beta   90.00
_cell.angle_gamma   90.00
#
_symmetry.space_group_name_H-M   'P 1'
#
loop_
_entity.id
_entity.type
_entity.pdbx_description
1 polymer ?
#
loop_
_entity_poly.entity_id
_entity_poly.type
_entity_poly.pdbx_seq_one_letter_code
_entity_poly.pdbx_strand_id
1 'polypeptide(L)' 'MTIQSDLQKAVAQAESLKGSYATFATSTQDQAAKKMFQEMQMDMQRHVDSLNSRLSYIEKNNPMYQQQQQAQQ' A
#
# COMPACT_ATOMS: atom_id res chain seq x y z
N MET A 1 12.86 -9.52 11.32
CA MET A 1 11.92 -8.75 10.47
C MET A 1 12.70 -7.58 9.90
N THR A 2 12.61 -7.35 8.60
CA THR A 2 13.24 -6.19 7.94
C THR A 2 12.17 -5.15 7.68
N ILE A 3 12.57 -3.87 7.59
CA ILE A 3 11.67 -2.79 7.21
C ILE A 3 10.96 -3.06 5.86
N GLN A 4 11.59 -3.80 4.95
CA GLN A 4 10.98 -4.25 3.70
C GLN A 4 9.80 -5.20 3.96
N SER A 5 10.01 -6.24 4.79
CA SER A 5 8.95 -7.19 5.14
C SER A 5 7.80 -6.54 5.90
N ASP A 6 8.09 -5.50 6.69
CA ASP A 6 7.06 -4.75 7.42
C ASP A 6 6.26 -3.83 6.47
N LEU A 7 6.91 -3.21 5.48
CA LEU A 7 6.23 -2.43 4.45
C LEU A 7 5.33 -3.30 3.56
N GLN A 8 5.77 -4.49 3.17
CA GLN A 8 4.95 -5.42 2.39
C GLN A 8 3.68 -5.82 3.15
N LYS A 9 3.80 -6.12 4.46
CA LYS A 9 2.64 -6.38 5.33
C LYS A 9 1.72 -5.16 5.41
N ALA A 10 2.28 -3.97 5.56
CA ALA A 10 1.49 -2.73 5.62
C ALA A 10 0.72 -2.46 4.33
N VAL A 11 1.33 -2.71 3.15
CA VAL A 11 0.65 -2.62 1.85
C VAL A 11 -0.54 -3.59 1.80
N ALA A 12 -0.33 -4.86 2.16
CA ALA A 12 -1.42 -5.85 2.14
C ALA A 12 -2.57 -5.48 3.08
N GLN A 13 -2.27 -4.96 4.28
CA GLN A 13 -3.28 -4.48 5.22
C GLN A 13 -4.03 -3.26 4.68
N ALA A 14 -3.34 -2.31 4.06
CA ALA A 14 -3.93 -1.14 3.44
C ALA A 14 -4.86 -1.52 2.27
N GLU A 15 -4.45 -2.45 1.42
CA GLU A 15 -5.30 -2.98 0.34
C GLU A 15 -6.54 -3.69 0.87
N SER A 16 -6.40 -4.48 1.93
CA SER A 16 -7.54 -5.14 2.59
C SER A 16 -8.55 -4.10 3.13
N LEU A 17 -8.07 -3.08 3.86
CA LEU A 17 -8.93 -2.01 4.37
C LEU A 17 -9.61 -1.20 3.25
N LYS A 18 -8.87 -0.91 2.16
CA LYS A 18 -9.44 -0.26 0.97
C LYS A 18 -10.60 -1.08 0.41
N GLY A 19 -10.47 -2.40 0.31
CA GLY A 19 -11.54 -3.30 -0.12
C GLY A 19 -12.73 -3.31 0.86
N SER A 20 -12.46 -3.25 2.16
CA SER A 20 -13.51 -3.11 3.17
C SER A 20 -14.29 -1.81 3.00
N TYR A 21 -13.62 -0.67 2.80
CA TYR A 21 -14.30 0.61 2.58
C TYR A 21 -15.15 0.61 1.31
N ALA A 22 -14.65 0.01 0.23
CA ALA A 22 -15.45 -0.17 -0.99
C ALA A 22 -16.72 -1.00 -0.72
N THR A 23 -16.61 -2.08 0.06
CA THR A 23 -17.74 -2.92 0.46
C THR A 23 -18.71 -2.16 1.37
N PHE A 24 -18.22 -1.34 2.30
CA PHE A 24 -19.08 -0.55 3.18
C PHE A 24 -19.84 0.52 2.41
N ALA A 25 -19.19 1.18 1.45
CA ALA A 25 -19.81 2.18 0.58
C ALA A 25 -20.96 1.60 -0.27
N THR A 26 -20.86 0.34 -0.70
CA THR A 26 -21.91 -0.34 -1.47
C THR A 26 -23.01 -0.94 -0.59
N SER A 27 -22.69 -1.29 0.65
CA SER A 27 -23.61 -1.98 1.57
C SER A 27 -24.43 -1.03 2.46
N THR A 28 -23.96 0.20 2.68
CA THR A 28 -24.66 1.19 3.51
C THR A 28 -25.84 1.83 2.77
N GLN A 29 -26.93 2.10 3.51
CA GLN A 29 -28.08 2.86 3.01
C GLN A 29 -27.98 4.37 3.32
N ASP A 30 -27.09 4.76 4.23
CA ASP A 30 -26.83 6.15 4.60
C ASP A 30 -25.96 6.82 3.51
N GLN A 31 -26.49 7.87 2.87
CA GLN A 31 -25.80 8.58 1.80
C GLN A 31 -24.56 9.34 2.27
N ALA A 32 -24.57 9.88 3.49
CA ALA A 32 -23.40 10.53 4.06
C ALA A 32 -22.30 9.51 4.36
N ALA A 33 -22.66 8.37 4.95
CA ALA A 33 -21.72 7.27 5.19
C ALA A 33 -21.15 6.71 3.88
N LYS A 34 -21.97 6.61 2.82
CA LYS A 34 -21.50 6.20 1.50
C LYS A 34 -20.39 7.10 0.97
N LYS A 35 -20.61 8.43 1.01
CA LYS A 35 -19.60 9.42 0.58
C LYS A 35 -18.34 9.32 1.45
N MET A 36 -18.50 9.19 2.77
CA MET A 36 -17.39 9.01 3.70
C MET A 36 -16.54 7.78 3.35
N PHE A 37 -17.15 6.61 3.12
CA PHE A 37 -16.41 5.39 2.78
C PHE A 37 -15.74 5.47 1.41
N GLN A 38 -16.35 6.14 0.43
CA GLN A 38 -15.72 6.41 -0.86
C GLN A 38 -14.47 7.30 -0.71
N GLU A 39 -14.54 8.33 0.13
CA GLU A 39 -13.39 9.19 0.45
C GLU A 39 -12.29 8.38 1.16
N MET A 40 -12.65 7.58 2.17
CA MET A 40 -11.70 6.71 2.87
C MET A 40 -11.03 5.69 1.92
N GLN A 41 -11.76 5.15 0.94
CA GLN A 41 -11.20 4.26 -0.08
C GLN A 41 -10.16 4.99 -0.94
N MET A 42 -10.44 6.23 -1.36
CA MET A 42 -9.49 7.04 -2.13
C MET A 42 -8.25 7.40 -1.31
N ASP A 43 -8.43 7.72 -0.04
CA ASP A 43 -7.34 8.04 0.87
C ASP A 43 -6.44 6.82 1.10
N MET A 44 -7.03 5.64 1.27
CA MET A 44 -6.28 4.40 1.41
C MET A 44 -5.52 4.03 0.12
N GLN A 45 -6.04 4.36 -1.07
CA GLN A 45 -5.26 4.24 -2.31
C GLN A 45 -3.99 5.09 -2.25
N ARG A 46 -4.07 6.34 -1.77
CA ARG A 46 -2.88 7.21 -1.62
C ARG A 46 -1.88 6.64 -0.62
N HIS A 47 -2.35 5.96 0.43
CA HIS A 47 -1.49 5.24 1.37
C HIS A 47 -0.76 4.07 0.69
N VAL A 48 -1.49 3.23 -0.06
CA VAL A 48 -0.92 2.11 -0.83
C VAL A 48 0.16 2.61 -1.79
N ASP A 49 -0.11 3.68 -2.55
CA ASP A 49 0.84 4.25 -3.51
C ASP A 49 2.11 4.75 -2.82
N SER A 50 1.96 5.43 -1.67
CA SER A 50 3.09 5.95 -0.89
C SER A 50 3.96 4.82 -0.32
N LEU A 51 3.33 3.77 0.21
CA LEU A 51 4.02 2.60 0.76
C LEU A 51 4.75 1.81 -0.33
N ASN A 52 4.11 1.62 -1.49
CA ASN A 52 4.73 0.98 -2.65
C ASN A 52 5.91 1.77 -3.19
N SER A 53 5.80 3.10 -3.28
CA SER A 53 6.93 3.97 -3.67
C SER A 53 8.13 3.78 -2.73
N ARG A 54 7.88 3.72 -1.42
CA ARG A 54 8.93 3.47 -0.42
C ARG A 54 9.52 2.07 -0.54
N LEU A 55 8.69 1.05 -0.78
CA LEU A 55 9.12 -0.32 -0.97
C LEU A 55 10.05 -0.43 -2.19
N SER A 56 9.64 0.14 -3.33
CA SER A 56 10.46 0.19 -4.55
C SER A 56 11.79 0.92 -4.34
N TYR A 57 11.80 2.00 -3.56
CA TYR A 57 13.05 2.69 -3.20
C TYR A 57 14.00 1.78 -2.42
N ILE A 58 13.48 1.06 -1.42
CA ILE A 58 14.30 0.15 -0.60
C ILE A 58 14.85 -1.00 -1.44
N GLU A 59 14.05 -1.56 -2.34
CA GLU A 59 14.47 -2.64 -3.25
C GLU A 59 15.61 -2.19 -4.18
N LYS A 60 15.48 -1.02 -4.79
CA LYS A 60 16.52 -0.45 -5.67
C LYS A 60 17.81 -0.07 -4.93
N ASN A 61 17.68 0.37 -3.68
CA ASN A 61 18.82 0.77 -2.85
C ASN A 61 19.31 -0.36 -1.93
N ASN A 62 18.86 -1.60 -2.15
CA ASN A 62 19.31 -2.73 -1.37
C ASN A 62 20.77 -3.04 -1.74
N PRO A 63 21.71 -3.04 -0.76
CA PRO A 63 23.12 -3.31 -1.02
C PRO A 63 23.38 -4.63 -1.75
N MET A 64 22.55 -5.67 -1.52
CA MET A 64 22.67 -6.93 -2.25
C MET A 64 22.37 -6.77 -3.75
N TYR A 65 21.34 -6.00 -4.10
CA TYR A 65 21.02 -5.72 -5.51
C TYR A 65 22.12 -4.88 -6.17
N GLN A 66 22.67 -3.90 -5.45
CA GLN A 66 23.78 -3.07 -5.92
C GLN A 66 25.07 -3.89 -6.10
N GLN A 67 25.36 -4.83 -5.18
CA GLN A 67 26.52 -5.74 -5.29
C GLN A 67 26.37 -6.74 -6.45
N GLN A 68 25.17 -7.28 -6.70
CA GLN A 68 24.94 -8.15 -7.85
C GLN A 68 25.09 -7.42 -9.19
N GLN A 69 24.67 -6.15 -9.27
CA GLN A 69 24.89 -5.33 -10.48
C GLN A 69 26.37 -5.04 -10.74
N GLN A 70 27.16 -4.81 -9.69
CA GLN A 70 28.60 -4.56 -9.79
C GLN A 70 29.39 -5.84 -10.13
N ALA A 71 28.94 -7.02 -9.67
CA ALA A 71 29.60 -8.29 -9.95
C ALA A 71 29.38 -8.82 -11.38
N GLN A 72 28.44 -8.22 -12.14
CA GLN A 72 28.13 -8.59 -13.53
C GLN A 72 28.71 -7.62 -14.57
N GLN A 73 29.47 -6.60 -14.13
CA GLN A 73 30.22 -5.67 -14.98
C GLN A 73 31.72 -5.94 -14.86
#